data_AF-A0ABD2QS20-F1
#
_entry.id   AF-A0ABD2QS20-F1
#
_cell.length_a   1.000
_cell.length_b   1.000
_cell.length_c   1.000
_cell.angle_alpha   90.00
_cell.angle_beta   90.00
_cell.angle_gamma   90.00
#
_symmetry.space_group_name_H-M   'P 1'
#
loop_
_entity.id
_entity.type
_entity.pdbx_description
1 polymer ?
#
loop_
_entity_poly.entity_id
_entity_poly.type
_entity_poly.pdbx_seq_one_letter_code
_entity_poly.pdbx_strand_id
1 'polypeptide(L)'
;MNSPYGVFPDEVILQILARLPVKSVFKTKVVCKVWYKLISDKYFTNLYNELSVKIPMVLVQVSEPSSESRSSLICVDNLKGVSEFSLDFVKDRVKVRACCNGLLCLSSIPDKGVYYVCNPLTREYKLLPRSRERPITRFHPDGEASLVGLGCDLMKQKYNVVLAGYHRSFGHRPERTFICMVYDSELNKWRKFVSLQDDQFTHMNKNQVVFINGGLHWLTDSCSCMLVLDLGTDVWRKIQLPHEISCGVRSRVYLLELDGRLSVIQIYEAWMVIWVMEDYEKEEWRMVDKVSLRCIRGMVPGIFPISQNDNYVYLATHKQVLVYQRNSRVWKEMFSVKDSSTLPLWFSAHAFRSTLFSCH
;
A
#
# COMPACT_ATOMS: atom_id res chain seq x y z
N MET A 1 -9.71 23.88 44.23
CA MET A 1 -10.63 22.81 44.68
C MET A 1 -10.12 21.50 44.12
N ASN A 2 -9.57 20.64 44.97
CA ASN A 2 -8.95 19.37 44.61
C ASN A 2 -10.03 18.30 44.42
N SER A 3 -10.00 17.58 43.30
CA SER A 3 -10.81 16.37 43.10
C SER A 3 -10.09 15.16 43.71
N PRO A 4 -10.72 14.35 44.57
CA PRO A 4 -10.08 13.28 45.34
C PRO A 4 -10.08 11.89 44.64
N TYR A 5 -10.15 11.83 43.32
CA TYR A 5 -10.10 10.57 42.56
C TYR A 5 -8.97 10.61 41.54
N GLY A 6 -8.23 9.49 41.41
CA GLY A 6 -7.07 9.35 40.53
C GLY A 6 -7.40 9.55 39.05
N VAL A 7 -7.40 10.80 38.61
CA VAL A 7 -7.52 11.16 37.20
C VAL A 7 -6.11 11.14 36.61
N PHE A 8 -5.88 10.24 35.65
CA PHE A 8 -4.65 10.24 34.87
C PHE A 8 -4.51 11.57 34.12
N PRO A 9 -3.28 12.12 33.97
CA PRO A 9 -3.04 13.27 33.11
C PRO A 9 -3.53 13.02 31.67
N ASP A 10 -3.93 14.08 30.97
CA ASP A 10 -4.45 14.00 29.60
C ASP A 10 -3.45 13.30 28.65
N GLU A 11 -2.15 13.50 28.85
CA GLU A 11 -1.10 12.85 28.07
C GLU A 11 -1.12 11.32 28.24
N VAL A 12 -1.34 10.85 29.46
CA VAL A 12 -1.42 9.42 29.77
C VAL A 12 -2.69 8.83 29.15
N ILE A 13 -3.81 9.55 29.23
CA ILE A 13 -5.07 9.15 28.59
C ILE A 13 -4.89 9.04 27.07
N LEU A 14 -4.29 10.05 26.43
CA LEU A 14 -3.99 10.06 24.99
C LEU A 14 -3.17 8.84 24.59
N GLN A 15 -2.11 8.54 25.35
CA GLN A 15 -1.25 7.37 25.11
C GLN A 15 -2.01 6.05 25.23
N ILE A 16 -2.87 5.90 26.23
CA ILE A 16 -3.70 4.68 26.40
C ILE A 16 -4.66 4.55 25.22
N LEU A 17 -5.42 5.60 24.92
CA LEU A 17 -6.44 5.59 23.87
C LEU A 17 -5.81 5.38 22.49
N ALA A 18 -4.62 5.91 22.22
CA ALA A 18 -3.94 5.78 20.93
C ALA A 18 -3.48 4.34 20.64
N ARG A 19 -3.37 3.48 21.67
CA ARG A 19 -3.03 2.05 21.52
C ARG A 19 -4.26 1.16 21.28
N LEU A 20 -5.47 1.71 21.38
CA LEU A 20 -6.70 0.95 21.15
C LEU A 20 -6.95 0.73 19.65
N PRO A 21 -7.66 -0.35 19.26
CA PRO A 21 -8.16 -0.48 17.90
C PRO A 21 -9.05 0.70 17.51
N VAL A 22 -9.02 1.15 16.24
CA VAL A 22 -9.79 2.31 15.75
C VAL A 22 -11.27 2.26 16.17
N LYS A 23 -11.91 1.09 16.05
CA LYS A 23 -13.31 0.90 16.46
C LYS A 23 -13.54 1.22 17.94
N SER A 24 -12.61 0.85 18.81
CA SER A 24 -12.67 1.16 20.25
C SER A 24 -12.43 2.64 20.50
N VAL A 25 -11.49 3.27 19.79
CA VAL A 25 -11.26 4.72 19.85
C VAL A 25 -12.54 5.50 19.56
N PHE A 26 -13.28 5.14 18.50
CA PHE A 26 -14.55 5.79 18.19
C PHE A 26 -15.62 5.58 19.29
N LYS A 27 -15.69 4.39 19.89
CA LYS A 27 -16.58 4.14 21.04
C LYS A 27 -16.19 4.97 22.26
N THR A 28 -14.89 5.22 22.48
CA THR A 28 -14.44 6.04 23.62
C THR A 28 -14.84 7.51 23.51
N LYS A 29 -15.14 8.01 22.29
CA LYS A 29 -15.65 9.38 22.10
C LYS A 29 -16.98 9.64 22.82
N VAL A 30 -17.79 8.61 23.09
CA VAL A 30 -19.09 8.78 23.76
C VAL A 30 -19.05 8.60 25.27
N VAL A 31 -17.87 8.31 25.85
CA VAL A 31 -17.72 8.07 27.29
C VAL A 31 -17.83 9.37 28.09
N CYS A 32 -17.08 10.41 27.70
CA CYS A 32 -17.16 11.73 28.34
C CYS A 32 -16.69 12.86 27.40
N LYS A 33 -17.02 14.11 27.75
CA LYS A 33 -16.65 15.30 26.96
C LYS A 33 -15.14 15.50 26.84
N VAL A 34 -14.38 15.15 27.87
CA VAL A 34 -12.90 15.27 27.87
C VAL A 34 -12.31 14.34 26.82
N TRP A 35 -12.69 13.06 26.82
CA TRP A 35 -12.20 12.08 25.85
C TRP A 35 -12.65 12.42 24.43
N TYR A 36 -13.88 12.89 24.25
CA TYR A 36 -14.34 13.40 22.96
C TYR A 36 -13.42 14.51 22.42
N LYS A 37 -13.05 15.48 23.27
CA LYS A 37 -12.16 16.59 22.90
C LYS A 37 -10.76 16.09 22.56
N LEU A 38 -10.19 15.24 23.41
CA LEU A 38 -8.84 14.67 23.22
C LEU A 38 -8.74 13.86 21.91
N ILE A 39 -9.68 12.96 21.65
CA ILE A 39 -9.65 12.10 20.45
C ILE A 39 -9.94 12.89 19.17
N SER A 40 -10.67 14.00 19.27
CA SER A 40 -10.98 14.86 18.11
C SER A 40 -9.87 15.85 17.78
N ASP A 41 -8.82 15.92 18.61
CA ASP A 41 -7.67 16.79 18.38
C ASP A 41 -6.72 16.21 17.31
N LYS A 42 -6.11 17.09 16.50
CA LYS A 42 -5.14 16.70 15.46
C LYS A 42 -3.91 15.99 16.05
N TYR A 43 -3.48 16.38 17.25
CA TYR A 43 -2.40 15.73 17.97
C TYR A 43 -2.68 14.25 18.20
N PHE A 44 -3.91 13.90 18.60
CA PHE A 44 -4.28 12.50 18.80
C PHE A 44 -4.25 11.70 17.50
N THR A 45 -4.73 12.27 16.39
CA THR A 45 -4.64 11.64 15.06
C THR A 45 -3.19 11.36 14.68
N ASN A 46 -2.29 12.32 14.88
CA ASN A 46 -0.86 12.14 14.59
C ASN A 46 -0.24 11.05 15.48
N LEU A 47 -0.49 11.12 16.79
CA LEU A 47 -0.01 10.13 17.76
C LEU A 47 -0.52 8.72 17.43
N TYR A 48 -1.80 8.59 17.08
CA TYR A 48 -2.40 7.32 16.68
C TYR A 48 -1.70 6.73 15.45
N ASN A 49 -1.52 7.54 14.41
CA ASN A 49 -0.92 7.12 13.15
C ASN A 49 0.58 6.77 13.31
N GLU A 50 1.29 7.44 14.20
CA GLU A 50 2.69 7.11 14.53
C GLU A 50 2.80 5.75 15.23
N LEU A 51 1.89 5.48 16.18
CA LEU A 51 1.89 4.21 16.91
C LEU A 51 1.42 3.03 16.04
N SER A 52 0.50 3.27 15.09
CA SER A 52 -0.04 2.22 14.23
C SER A 52 0.96 1.66 13.21
N VAL A 53 2.02 2.42 12.88
CA VAL A 53 3.10 1.98 11.98
C VAL A 53 3.70 0.63 12.40
N LYS A 54 3.72 0.35 13.71
CA LYS A 54 4.32 -0.85 14.28
C LYS A 54 3.48 -2.13 14.12
N ILE A 55 2.26 -2.01 13.61
CA ILE A 55 1.30 -3.12 13.51
C ILE A 55 0.96 -3.34 12.03
N PRO A 56 1.83 -4.05 11.27
CA PRO A 56 1.56 -4.33 9.88
C PRO A 56 0.39 -5.31 9.77
N MET A 57 -0.55 -4.97 8.90
CA MET A 57 -1.62 -5.85 8.47
C MET A 57 -1.50 -6.05 6.96
N VAL A 58 -2.20 -7.05 6.45
CA VAL A 58 -2.37 -7.23 5.01
C VAL A 58 -3.84 -7.20 4.69
N LEU A 59 -4.23 -6.34 3.75
CA LEU A 59 -5.57 -6.34 3.18
C LEU A 59 -5.55 -7.18 1.90
N VAL A 60 -6.45 -8.14 1.76
CA VAL A 60 -6.56 -8.99 0.57
C VAL A 60 -7.98 -8.91 0.02
N GLN A 61 -8.10 -8.55 -1.27
CA GLN A 61 -9.38 -8.62 -1.98
C GLN A 61 -9.54 -10.00 -2.62
N VAL A 62 -10.51 -10.79 -2.16
CA VAL A 62 -10.78 -12.13 -2.66
C VAL A 62 -11.96 -12.07 -3.63
N SER A 63 -11.74 -12.48 -4.88
CA SER A 63 -12.78 -12.57 -5.89
C SER A 63 -13.41 -13.97 -5.87
N GLU A 64 -14.73 -14.04 -5.75
CA GLU A 64 -15.46 -15.32 -5.85
C GLU A 64 -15.71 -15.71 -7.32
N PRO A 65 -15.59 -17.01 -7.68
CA PRO A 65 -15.74 -17.45 -9.07
C PRO A 65 -17.17 -17.37 -9.61
N SER A 66 -18.17 -17.46 -8.74
CA SER A 66 -19.59 -17.59 -9.11
C SER A 66 -20.34 -16.27 -9.20
N SER A 67 -19.72 -15.16 -8.77
CA SER A 67 -20.31 -13.83 -8.90
C SER A 67 -19.25 -12.80 -9.27
N GLU A 68 -19.30 -12.30 -10.50
CA GLU A 68 -18.55 -11.10 -10.92
C GLU A 68 -18.96 -9.83 -10.13
N SER A 69 -19.86 -9.96 -9.15
CA SER A 69 -20.51 -8.86 -8.46
C SER A 69 -20.10 -8.68 -6.99
N ARG A 70 -19.47 -9.66 -6.33
CA ARG A 70 -19.05 -9.53 -4.92
C ARG A 70 -17.63 -10.04 -4.69
N SER A 71 -16.69 -9.11 -4.50
CA SER A 71 -15.40 -9.42 -3.88
C SER A 71 -15.52 -9.26 -2.36
N SER A 72 -15.05 -10.24 -1.60
CA SER A 72 -14.84 -10.05 -0.16
C SER A 72 -13.48 -9.41 0.09
N LEU A 73 -13.37 -8.63 1.16
CA LEU A 73 -12.10 -8.09 1.63
C LEU A 73 -11.80 -8.72 2.97
N ILE A 74 -10.57 -9.17 3.15
CA ILE A 74 -10.09 -9.70 4.43
C ILE A 74 -8.87 -8.92 4.88
N CYS A 75 -8.77 -8.74 6.19
CA CYS A 75 -7.60 -8.19 6.84
C CYS A 75 -6.92 -9.29 7.65
N VAL A 76 -5.65 -9.53 7.34
CA VAL A 76 -4.78 -10.50 8.00
C VAL A 76 -3.89 -9.75 8.99
N ASP A 77 -4.07 -10.04 10.27
CA ASP A 77 -3.29 -9.52 11.39
C ASP A 77 -2.64 -10.72 12.11
N ASN A 78 -1.32 -10.68 12.35
CA ASN A 78 -0.65 -11.82 12.98
C ASN A 78 -1.08 -12.04 14.44
N LEU A 79 -1.48 -10.98 15.14
CA LEU A 79 -1.92 -10.99 16.54
C LEU A 79 -3.42 -11.28 16.66
N LYS A 80 -4.24 -10.72 15.77
CA LYS A 80 -5.71 -10.82 15.84
C LYS A 80 -6.32 -11.86 14.92
N GLY A 81 -5.52 -12.48 14.05
CA GLY A 81 -5.98 -13.44 13.06
C GLY A 81 -6.56 -12.78 11.81
N VAL A 82 -7.45 -13.50 11.14
CA VAL A 82 -8.11 -13.04 9.91
C VAL A 82 -9.49 -12.49 10.26
N SER A 83 -9.81 -11.31 9.72
CA SER A 83 -11.10 -10.66 9.91
C SER A 83 -11.65 -10.16 8.58
N GLU A 84 -12.97 -10.17 8.46
CA GLU A 84 -13.64 -9.61 7.29
C GLU A 84 -13.64 -8.07 7.33
N PHE A 85 -13.48 -7.48 6.14
CA PHE A 85 -13.59 -6.06 5.87
C PHE A 85 -14.67 -5.83 4.82
N SER A 86 -15.39 -4.72 4.96
CA SER A 86 -16.44 -4.31 4.04
C SER A 86 -16.17 -2.89 3.53
N LEU A 87 -16.39 -2.69 2.24
CA LEU A 87 -16.43 -1.38 1.59
C LEU A 87 -17.87 -0.98 1.22
N ASP A 88 -18.88 -1.55 1.88
CA ASP A 88 -20.30 -1.29 1.63
C ASP A 88 -20.73 0.18 1.74
N PHE A 89 -19.97 0.98 2.50
CA PHE A 89 -20.19 2.42 2.65
C PHE A 89 -19.81 3.19 1.38
N VAL A 90 -18.95 2.62 0.53
CA VAL A 90 -18.70 3.11 -0.82
C VAL A 90 -19.81 2.60 -1.71
N LYS A 91 -20.69 3.50 -2.17
CA LYS A 91 -21.87 3.17 -2.99
C LYS A 91 -21.52 2.87 -4.45
N ASP A 92 -20.47 2.08 -4.68
CA ASP A 92 -19.99 1.66 -5.99
C ASP A 92 -19.29 0.28 -5.88
N ARG A 93 -19.28 -0.48 -6.98
CA ARG A 93 -18.46 -1.69 -7.08
C ARG A 93 -17.03 -1.29 -7.40
N VAL A 94 -16.11 -1.61 -6.50
CA VAL A 94 -14.75 -1.07 -6.53
C VAL A 94 -13.68 -2.16 -6.48
N LYS A 95 -12.54 -1.87 -7.09
CA LYS A 95 -11.30 -2.66 -7.00
C LYS A 95 -10.23 -1.84 -6.27
N VAL A 96 -9.50 -2.47 -5.36
CA VAL A 96 -8.35 -1.84 -4.69
C VAL A 96 -7.19 -1.74 -5.69
N ARG A 97 -6.60 -0.54 -5.80
CA ARG A 97 -5.50 -0.26 -6.75
C ARG A 97 -4.19 0.10 -6.05
N ALA A 98 -4.28 0.81 -4.92
CA ALA A 98 -3.12 1.13 -4.11
C ALA A 98 -3.51 1.30 -2.64
N CYS A 99 -2.54 1.12 -1.74
CA CYS A 99 -2.68 1.44 -0.33
C CYS A 99 -1.46 2.23 0.14
N CYS A 100 -1.67 3.21 1.02
CA CYS A 100 -0.61 3.95 1.69
C CYS A 100 -1.13 4.42 3.05
N ASN A 101 -0.41 4.11 4.13
CA ASN A 101 -0.74 4.58 5.47
C ASN A 101 -2.19 4.29 5.92
N GLY A 102 -2.80 3.19 5.46
CA GLY A 102 -4.17 2.80 5.80
C GLY A 102 -5.26 3.44 4.94
N LEU A 103 -4.92 4.37 4.04
CA LEU A 103 -5.82 4.81 2.98
C LEU A 103 -5.77 3.84 1.79
N LEU A 104 -6.90 3.70 1.11
CA LEU A 104 -7.04 2.91 -0.11
C LEU A 104 -7.36 3.82 -1.28
N CYS A 105 -6.67 3.61 -2.40
CA CYS A 105 -7.10 4.12 -3.70
C CYS A 105 -7.90 3.02 -4.41
N LEU A 106 -9.12 3.36 -4.79
CA LEU A 106 -10.08 2.45 -5.40
C LEU A 106 -10.40 2.92 -6.81
N SER A 107 -10.57 1.98 -7.75
CA SER A 107 -11.14 2.24 -9.06
C SER A 107 -12.55 1.67 -9.15
N SER A 108 -13.46 2.41 -9.77
CA SER A 108 -14.78 1.89 -10.14
C SER A 108 -14.64 0.76 -11.15
N ILE A 109 -15.38 -0.34 -10.91
CA ILE A 109 -15.53 -1.45 -11.84
C ILE A 109 -16.49 -1.06 -12.99
N PRO A 110 -17.69 -0.49 -12.74
CA PRO A 110 -18.60 -0.11 -13.82
C PRO A 110 -18.11 1.12 -14.61
N ASP A 111 -17.51 2.11 -13.94
CA ASP A 111 -17.18 3.40 -14.56
C ASP A 111 -15.66 3.60 -14.72
N LYS A 112 -15.13 3.25 -15.90
CA LYS A 112 -13.70 3.43 -16.20
C LYS A 112 -13.25 4.89 -15.99
N GLY A 113 -12.16 5.07 -15.25
CA GLY A 113 -11.58 6.39 -14.96
C GLY A 113 -12.18 7.09 -13.74
N VAL A 114 -13.14 6.46 -13.05
CA VAL A 114 -13.63 6.91 -11.75
C VAL A 114 -12.77 6.30 -10.65
N TYR A 115 -12.27 7.16 -9.77
CA TYR A 115 -11.42 6.79 -8.65
C TYR A 115 -11.94 7.37 -7.35
N TYR A 116 -11.72 6.62 -6.27
CA TYR A 116 -12.03 7.03 -4.91
C TYR A 116 -10.78 6.90 -4.05
N VAL A 117 -10.70 7.72 -3.00
CA VAL A 117 -9.85 7.45 -1.86
C VAL A 117 -10.76 7.15 -0.67
N CYS A 118 -10.49 6.07 0.05
CA CYS A 118 -11.25 5.74 1.24
C CYS A 118 -10.36 5.35 2.42
N ASN A 119 -10.90 5.57 3.61
CA ASN A 119 -10.39 5.03 4.85
C ASN A 119 -11.43 4.01 5.36
N PRO A 120 -11.17 2.69 5.22
CA PRO A 120 -12.14 1.67 5.61
C PRO A 120 -12.38 1.60 7.12
N LEU A 121 -11.48 2.15 7.94
CA LEU A 121 -11.61 2.12 9.40
C LEU A 121 -12.46 3.26 9.94
N THR A 122 -12.45 4.42 9.28
CA THR A 122 -13.34 5.55 9.59
C THR A 122 -14.64 5.51 8.78
N ARG A 123 -14.72 4.64 7.75
CA ARG A 123 -15.83 4.54 6.78
C ARG A 123 -16.05 5.84 6.00
N GLU A 124 -15.00 6.64 5.83
CA GLU A 124 -14.99 7.84 5.01
C GLU A 124 -14.48 7.51 3.61
N TYR A 125 -15.03 8.18 2.60
CA TYR A 125 -14.50 8.13 1.24
C TYR A 125 -14.72 9.45 0.51
N LYS A 126 -13.85 9.72 -0.46
CA LYS A 126 -13.93 10.86 -1.36
C LYS A 126 -13.86 10.39 -2.80
N LEU A 127 -14.86 10.78 -3.58
CA LEU A 127 -14.83 10.67 -5.04
C LEU A 127 -13.84 11.70 -5.58
N LEU A 128 -12.85 11.23 -6.35
CA LEU A 128 -11.90 12.12 -6.99
C LEU A 128 -12.56 12.82 -8.18
N PRO A 129 -12.28 14.12 -8.42
CA PRO A 129 -12.82 14.82 -9.57
C PRO A 129 -12.42 14.10 -10.85
N ARG A 130 -13.34 13.95 -11.80
CA ARG A 130 -12.97 13.46 -13.13
C ARG A 130 -12.05 14.49 -13.78
N SER A 131 -10.98 14.03 -14.43
CA SER A 131 -10.20 14.91 -15.30
C SER A 131 -11.12 15.44 -16.41
N ARG A 132 -10.99 16.73 -16.77
CA ARG A 132 -11.73 17.35 -17.88
C ARG A 132 -11.28 16.82 -19.25
N GLU A 133 -10.09 16.22 -19.30
CA GLU A 133 -9.61 15.53 -20.48
C GLU A 133 -10.39 14.23 -20.65
N ARG A 134 -10.63 13.80 -21.90
CA ARG A 134 -11.23 12.49 -22.17
C ARG A 134 -10.51 11.44 -21.32
N PRO A 135 -11.24 10.50 -20.69
CA PRO A 135 -10.63 9.54 -19.80
C PRO A 135 -9.43 8.92 -20.54
N ILE A 136 -8.25 8.95 -19.91
CA ILE A 136 -7.03 8.34 -20.44
C ILE A 136 -7.16 6.80 -20.38
N THR A 137 -8.38 6.27 -20.54
CA THR A 137 -8.80 4.90 -20.24
C THR A 137 -8.50 3.91 -21.35
N ARG A 138 -7.59 4.27 -22.27
CA ARG A 138 -7.01 3.34 -23.24
C ARG A 138 -5.51 3.22 -23.05
N PHE A 139 -5.04 3.20 -21.80
CA PHE A 139 -3.73 2.64 -21.54
C PHE A 139 -3.74 1.19 -22.05
N HIS A 140 -2.78 0.84 -22.92
CA HIS A 140 -2.63 -0.53 -23.42
C HIS A 140 -1.74 -1.33 -22.46
N PRO A 141 -2.08 -2.59 -22.15
CA PRO A 141 -3.30 -3.30 -22.55
C PRO A 141 -4.58 -2.73 -21.91
N ASP A 142 -5.69 -2.80 -22.66
CA ASP A 142 -7.05 -2.47 -22.22
C ASP A 142 -7.43 -3.39 -21.05
N GLY A 143 -6.96 -3.04 -19.85
CA GLY A 143 -6.94 -3.90 -18.69
C GLY A 143 -5.74 -3.56 -17.82
N GLU A 144 -5.98 -2.83 -16.74
CA GLU A 144 -5.13 -2.81 -15.54
C GLU A 144 -3.70 -2.23 -15.67
N ALA A 145 -3.30 -1.83 -16.88
CA ALA A 145 -2.03 -1.18 -17.18
C ALA A 145 -2.08 0.34 -16.98
N SER A 146 -2.61 0.79 -15.85
CA SER A 146 -2.36 2.16 -15.34
C SER A 146 -1.69 2.03 -13.98
N LEU A 147 -0.52 2.64 -13.83
CA LEU A 147 0.17 2.77 -12.55
C LEU A 147 -0.72 3.61 -11.65
N VAL A 148 -1.05 3.06 -10.48
CA VAL A 148 -1.77 3.77 -9.45
C VAL A 148 -0.87 3.84 -8.23
N GLY A 149 -0.45 5.05 -7.88
CA GLY A 149 0.31 5.33 -6.67
C GLY A 149 -0.55 6.11 -5.67
N LEU A 150 -0.29 5.91 -4.39
CA LEU A 150 -0.87 6.71 -3.32
C LEU A 150 0.26 7.13 -2.38
N GLY A 151 0.40 8.43 -2.16
CA GLY A 151 1.33 8.99 -1.18
C GLY A 151 0.57 9.77 -0.11
N CYS A 152 1.00 9.65 1.15
CA CYS A 152 0.30 10.24 2.30
C CYS A 152 1.29 10.97 3.21
N ASP A 153 1.12 12.29 3.35
CA ASP A 153 1.79 13.11 4.35
C ASP A 153 0.92 13.14 5.63
N LEU A 154 1.31 12.34 6.62
CA LEU A 154 0.59 12.20 7.89
C LEU A 154 0.56 13.51 8.69
N MET A 155 1.58 14.35 8.62
CA MET A 155 1.68 15.57 9.41
C MET A 155 0.77 16.66 8.84
N LYS A 156 0.75 16.80 7.52
CA LYS A 156 -0.13 17.74 6.81
C LYS A 156 -1.54 17.20 6.65
N GLN A 157 -1.78 15.91 6.91
CA GLN A 157 -3.04 15.22 6.60
C GLN A 157 -3.40 15.42 5.11
N LYS A 158 -2.38 15.28 4.26
CA LYS A 158 -2.47 15.46 2.81
C LYS A 158 -2.16 14.16 2.11
N TYR A 159 -2.86 13.86 1.02
CA TYR A 159 -2.56 12.72 0.19
C TYR A 159 -2.54 13.10 -1.29
N ASN A 160 -1.79 12.33 -2.06
CA ASN A 160 -1.67 12.46 -3.49
C ASN A 160 -1.95 11.13 -4.16
N VAL A 161 -2.78 11.14 -5.21
CA VAL A 161 -3.05 9.97 -6.04
C VAL A 161 -2.35 10.16 -7.37
N VAL A 162 -1.53 9.19 -7.76
CA VAL A 162 -0.80 9.22 -9.02
C VAL A 162 -1.41 8.22 -9.97
N LEU A 163 -1.74 8.68 -11.17
CA LEU A 163 -2.18 7.85 -12.29
C LEU A 163 -1.19 8.05 -13.43
N ALA A 164 -0.50 6.99 -13.86
CA ALA A 164 0.48 7.09 -14.93
C ALA A 164 0.39 5.94 -15.95
N GLY A 165 0.76 6.23 -17.20
CA GLY A 165 0.82 5.24 -18.28
C GLY A 165 1.02 5.85 -19.66
N TYR A 166 1.01 5.00 -20.69
CA TYR A 166 1.23 5.39 -22.08
C TYR A 166 -0.05 5.80 -22.82
N HIS A 167 -0.03 6.96 -23.46
CA HIS A 167 -1.19 7.45 -24.20
C HIS A 167 -1.48 6.59 -25.45
N ARG A 168 -2.76 6.29 -25.70
CA ARG A 168 -3.21 5.67 -26.95
C ARG A 168 -4.31 6.48 -27.61
N SER A 169 -3.97 7.07 -28.75
CA SER A 169 -4.91 7.66 -29.69
C SER A 169 -5.77 6.57 -30.36
N PHE A 170 -7.05 6.84 -30.64
CA PHE A 170 -7.99 5.86 -31.24
C PHE A 170 -7.41 5.27 -32.53
N GLY A 171 -7.36 3.94 -32.66
CA GLY A 171 -6.90 3.28 -33.90
C GLY A 171 -5.38 3.29 -34.14
N HIS A 172 -4.59 3.90 -33.25
CA HIS A 172 -3.13 3.99 -33.40
C HIS A 172 -2.37 3.12 -32.38
N ARG A 173 -1.11 2.82 -32.70
CA ARG A 173 -0.14 2.27 -31.74
C ARG A 173 0.07 3.31 -30.63
N PRO A 174 0.33 2.88 -29.37
CA PRO A 174 0.61 3.83 -28.30
C PRO A 174 1.73 4.77 -28.73
N GLU A 175 1.49 6.07 -28.58
CA GLU A 175 2.57 7.04 -28.69
C GLU A 175 3.53 6.77 -27.53
N ARG A 176 4.86 6.94 -27.72
CA ARG A 176 5.84 6.79 -26.63
C ARG A 176 5.72 7.90 -25.56
N THR A 177 4.61 8.64 -25.54
CA THR A 177 4.30 9.66 -24.55
C THR A 177 3.77 9.02 -23.28
N PHE A 178 4.59 9.10 -22.23
CA PHE A 178 4.20 8.71 -20.89
C PHE A 178 3.51 9.88 -20.20
N ILE A 179 2.26 9.70 -19.81
CA ILE A 179 1.47 10.71 -19.12
C ILE A 179 1.40 10.34 -17.65
N CYS A 180 1.69 11.31 -16.79
CA CYS A 180 1.53 11.23 -15.35
C CYS A 180 0.54 12.30 -14.88
N MET A 181 -0.51 11.89 -14.18
CA MET A 181 -1.45 12.76 -13.51
C MET A 181 -1.32 12.59 -12.00
N VAL A 182 -1.23 13.69 -11.28
CA VAL A 182 -1.18 13.69 -9.82
C VAL A 182 -2.37 14.47 -9.29
N TYR A 183 -3.20 13.83 -8.48
CA TYR A 183 -4.23 14.49 -7.70
C TYR A 183 -3.61 15.00 -6.41
N ASP A 184 -3.99 16.20 -6.01
CA ASP A 184 -3.62 16.81 -4.74
C ASP A 184 -4.86 17.02 -3.87
N SER A 185 -4.90 16.41 -2.69
CA SER A 185 -6.07 16.47 -1.80
C SER A 185 -6.33 17.87 -1.26
N GLU A 186 -5.28 18.67 -1.06
CA GLU A 186 -5.34 20.02 -0.50
C GLU A 186 -5.85 21.01 -1.56
N LEU A 187 -5.32 20.93 -2.78
CA LEU A 187 -5.78 21.77 -3.90
C LEU A 187 -7.08 21.24 -4.53
N ASN A 188 -7.46 20.01 -4.21
CA ASN A 188 -8.57 19.27 -4.81
C ASN A 188 -8.55 19.28 -6.34
N LYS A 189 -7.34 19.15 -6.93
CA LYS A 189 -7.11 19.29 -8.37
C LYS A 189 -6.14 18.24 -8.88
N TRP A 190 -6.33 17.89 -10.15
CA TRP A 190 -5.35 17.15 -10.91
C TRP A 190 -4.35 18.11 -11.54
N ARG A 191 -3.07 17.77 -11.43
CA ARG A 191 -1.98 18.34 -12.22
C ARG A 191 -1.44 17.25 -13.15
N LYS A 192 -1.00 17.66 -14.34
CA LYS A 192 -0.57 16.76 -15.42
C LYS A 192 0.85 17.09 -15.84
N PHE A 193 1.63 16.04 -16.02
CA PHE A 193 2.98 16.10 -16.56
C PHE A 193 3.07 15.09 -17.70
N VAL A 194 3.74 15.49 -18.77
CA VAL A 194 4.05 14.61 -19.89
C VAL A 194 5.55 14.40 -19.89
N SER A 195 5.97 13.14 -19.78
CA SER A 195 7.37 12.76 -19.95
C SER A 195 7.54 12.13 -21.32
N LEU A 196 8.56 12.60 -22.05
CA LEU A 196 8.99 12.01 -23.32
C LEU A 196 9.97 10.85 -23.12
N GLN A 197 10.26 10.47 -21.88
CA GLN A 197 11.34 9.52 -21.59
C GLN A 197 10.99 8.09 -22.01
N ASP A 198 11.94 7.48 -22.73
CA ASP A 198 11.98 6.07 -23.17
C ASP A 198 12.34 5.14 -21.99
N ASP A 199 11.78 5.43 -20.81
CA ASP A 199 12.12 4.72 -19.60
C ASP A 199 11.33 3.42 -19.51
N GLN A 200 12.06 2.33 -19.29
CA GLN A 200 11.60 0.95 -19.24
C GLN A 200 10.73 0.67 -18.00
N PHE A 201 9.58 1.37 -17.90
CA PHE A 201 8.55 1.07 -16.93
C PHE A 201 8.12 -0.39 -17.09
N THR A 202 8.05 -1.14 -15.98
CA THR A 202 7.51 -2.50 -15.94
C THR A 202 6.10 -2.55 -16.51
N HIS A 203 5.71 -3.70 -17.05
CA HIS A 203 4.28 -4.04 -17.09
C HIS A 203 3.72 -3.99 -15.64
N MET A 204 2.80 -3.06 -15.41
CA MET A 204 2.54 -2.37 -14.13
C MET A 204 1.70 -3.16 -13.12
N ASN A 205 1.82 -4.49 -13.14
CA ASN A 205 1.03 -5.41 -12.32
C ASN A 205 1.88 -6.38 -11.49
N LYS A 206 3.22 -6.30 -11.55
CA LYS A 206 4.12 -7.13 -10.74
C LYS A 206 4.74 -6.42 -9.53
N ASN A 207 4.79 -5.09 -9.54
CA ASN A 207 5.50 -4.30 -8.52
C ASN A 207 4.54 -3.43 -7.72
N GLN A 208 4.55 -3.59 -6.40
CA GLN A 208 3.84 -2.69 -5.50
C GLN A 208 4.56 -1.33 -5.46
N VAL A 209 3.78 -0.26 -5.52
CA VAL A 209 4.29 1.12 -5.38
C VAL A 209 4.62 1.36 -3.92
N VAL A 210 5.82 1.87 -3.63
CA VAL A 210 6.23 2.18 -2.25
C VAL A 210 6.40 3.70 -2.09
N PHE A 211 5.71 4.27 -1.09
CA PHE A 211 5.78 5.69 -0.78
C PHE A 211 6.68 5.93 0.44
N ILE A 212 7.84 6.56 0.23
CA ILE A 212 8.84 6.85 1.27
C ILE A 212 9.50 8.19 0.97
N ASN A 213 9.83 8.98 2.00
CA ASN A 213 10.53 10.26 1.87
C ASN A 213 9.93 11.22 0.83
N GLY A 214 8.60 11.30 0.74
CA GLY A 214 7.90 12.18 -0.21
C GLY A 214 7.92 11.69 -1.67
N GLY A 215 8.59 10.58 -1.97
CA GLY A 215 8.68 9.99 -3.30
C GLY A 215 7.90 8.68 -3.42
N LEU A 216 7.30 8.45 -4.59
CA LEU A 216 6.76 7.15 -4.97
C LEU A 216 7.82 6.38 -5.76
N HIS A 217 8.03 5.12 -5.41
CA HIS A 217 9.10 4.29 -5.92
C HIS A 217 8.55 3.07 -6.65
N TRP A 218 9.20 2.73 -7.77
CA TRP A 218 8.86 1.57 -8.60
C TRP A 218 10.10 0.88 -9.12
N LEU A 219 10.02 -0.45 -9.27
CA LEU A 219 11.04 -1.21 -9.99
C LEU A 219 10.79 -1.18 -11.50
N THR A 220 11.86 -0.97 -12.27
CA THR A 220 11.86 -1.06 -13.74
C THR A 220 11.72 -2.50 -14.24
N ASP A 221 11.33 -2.70 -15.51
CA ASP A 221 11.13 -4.03 -16.11
C ASP A 221 12.40 -4.87 -16.13
N SER A 222 13.51 -4.24 -16.48
CA SER A 222 14.83 -4.85 -16.45
C SER A 222 15.33 -5.13 -15.02
N CYS A 223 14.63 -4.63 -14.00
CA CYS A 223 15.09 -4.61 -12.61
C CYS A 223 16.52 -4.07 -12.50
N SER A 224 16.91 -3.13 -13.36
CA SER A 224 18.25 -2.53 -13.36
C SER A 224 18.33 -1.34 -12.40
N CYS A 225 17.24 -0.60 -12.29
CA CYS A 225 17.12 0.55 -11.40
C CYS A 225 15.68 0.70 -10.89
N MET A 226 15.49 1.60 -9.94
CA MET A 226 14.18 2.07 -9.50
C MET A 226 13.91 3.46 -10.07
N LEU A 227 12.66 3.69 -10.44
CA LEU A 227 12.14 5.01 -10.78
C LEU A 227 11.50 5.62 -9.55
N VAL A 228 11.72 6.92 -9.36
CA VAL A 228 11.16 7.67 -8.26
C VAL A 228 10.51 8.94 -8.80
N LEU A 229 9.25 9.15 -8.43
CA LEU A 229 8.55 10.41 -8.66
C LEU A 229 8.51 11.14 -7.33
N ASP A 230 9.22 12.26 -7.26
CA ASP A 230 9.13 13.18 -6.13
C ASP A 230 7.83 13.97 -6.23
N LEU A 231 6.96 13.84 -5.23
CA LEU A 231 5.64 14.50 -5.24
C LEU A 231 5.68 15.98 -4.85
N GLY A 232 6.81 16.45 -4.30
CA GLY A 232 7.00 17.85 -3.93
C GLY A 232 7.52 18.70 -5.09
N THR A 233 8.36 18.12 -5.94
CA THR A 233 9.00 18.78 -7.09
C THR A 233 8.44 18.34 -8.44
N ASP A 234 7.65 17.26 -8.48
CA ASP A 234 7.12 16.63 -9.70
C ASP A 234 8.22 16.18 -10.68
N VAL A 235 9.39 15.83 -10.15
CA VAL A 235 10.55 15.37 -10.92
C VAL A 235 10.72 13.86 -10.81
N TRP A 236 11.06 13.25 -11.95
CA TRP A 236 11.46 11.84 -12.02
C TRP A 236 12.97 11.72 -11.81
N ARG A 237 13.38 10.76 -10.99
CA ARG A 237 14.78 10.37 -10.82
C ARG A 237 14.93 8.85 -10.81
N LYS A 238 16.18 8.40 -10.97
CA LYS A 238 16.56 6.98 -10.95
C LYS A 238 17.44 6.72 -9.74
N ILE A 239 17.15 5.63 -9.04
CA ILE A 239 17.97 5.11 -7.94
C ILE A 239 18.51 3.76 -8.38
N GLN A 240 19.79 3.49 -8.11
CA GLN A 240 20.38 2.18 -8.40
C GLN A 240 20.02 1.14 -7.33
N LEU A 241 19.86 -0.10 -7.77
CA LEU A 241 19.70 -1.24 -6.86
C LEU A 241 21.07 -1.63 -6.26
N PRO A 242 21.09 -2.34 -5.11
CA PRO A 242 22.33 -2.87 -4.57
C PRO A 242 23.09 -3.69 -5.62
N HIS A 243 24.40 -3.45 -5.75
CA HIS A 243 25.24 -4.04 -6.80
C HIS A 243 25.28 -5.58 -6.76
N GLU A 244 25.01 -6.17 -5.60
CA GLU A 244 24.95 -7.61 -5.37
C GLU A 244 23.69 -8.26 -5.96
N ILE A 245 22.66 -7.47 -6.27
CA ILE A 245 21.42 -7.96 -6.86
C ILE A 245 21.65 -8.25 -8.35
N SER A 246 21.73 -9.54 -8.68
CA SER A 246 21.67 -10.02 -10.05
C SER A 246 20.22 -10.28 -10.51
N CYS A 247 19.80 -9.57 -11.55
CA CYS A 247 18.50 -9.76 -12.19
C CYS A 247 18.60 -10.81 -13.30
N GLY A 248 18.64 -12.08 -12.89
CA GLY A 248 18.61 -13.23 -13.80
C GLY A 248 17.22 -13.85 -13.93
N VAL A 249 17.03 -14.74 -14.92
CA VAL A 249 15.74 -15.41 -15.24
C VAL A 249 15.10 -16.14 -14.04
N ARG A 250 15.90 -16.56 -13.05
CA ARG A 250 15.45 -17.29 -11.85
C ARG A 250 15.41 -16.44 -10.57
N SER A 251 15.67 -15.14 -10.71
CA SER A 251 15.69 -14.17 -9.60
C SER A 251 14.48 -13.25 -9.73
N ARG A 252 13.74 -13.06 -8.64
CA ARG A 252 12.61 -12.11 -8.57
C ARG A 252 12.92 -11.06 -7.53
N VAL A 253 12.73 -9.81 -7.90
CA VAL A 253 13.01 -8.65 -7.05
C VAL A 253 11.70 -7.96 -6.74
N TYR A 254 11.51 -7.59 -5.48
CA TYR A 254 10.31 -6.92 -4.98
C TYR A 254 10.69 -5.69 -4.18
N LEU A 255 9.87 -4.65 -4.29
CA LEU A 255 10.02 -3.40 -3.56
C LEU A 255 9.01 -3.31 -2.43
N LEU A 256 9.47 -3.05 -1.21
CA LEU A 256 8.66 -2.98 -0.02
C LEU A 256 9.13 -1.85 0.92
N GLU A 257 8.30 -1.50 1.88
CA GLU A 257 8.67 -0.69 3.05
C GLU A 257 9.14 -1.62 4.18
N LEU A 258 10.21 -1.23 4.89
CA LEU A 258 10.62 -1.84 6.16
C LEU A 258 10.83 -0.73 7.20
N ASP A 259 9.90 -0.62 8.14
CA ASP A 259 9.93 0.34 9.26
C ASP A 259 10.28 1.77 8.81
N GLY A 260 9.56 2.26 7.79
CA GLY A 260 9.74 3.60 7.22
C GLY A 260 10.92 3.76 6.27
N ARG A 261 11.68 2.69 5.98
CA ARG A 261 12.81 2.69 5.04
C ARG A 261 12.51 1.87 3.79
N LEU A 262 13.15 2.25 2.69
CA LEU A 262 13.01 1.54 1.42
C LEU A 262 13.73 0.19 1.50
N SER A 263 13.06 -0.87 1.06
CA SER A 263 13.59 -2.22 1.12
C SER A 263 13.38 -2.98 -0.18
N VAL A 264 14.40 -3.73 -0.55
CA VAL A 264 14.39 -4.60 -1.71
C VAL A 264 14.51 -6.05 -1.24
N ILE A 265 13.57 -6.89 -1.67
CA ILE A 265 13.60 -8.33 -1.41
C ILE A 265 13.95 -9.04 -2.71
N GLN A 266 15.05 -9.80 -2.70
CA GLN A 266 15.44 -10.67 -3.79
C GLN A 266 15.16 -12.13 -3.42
N ILE A 267 14.40 -12.82 -4.28
CA ILE A 267 14.12 -14.25 -4.15
C ILE A 267 14.77 -14.99 -5.31
N TYR A 268 15.74 -15.83 -5.00
CA TYR A 268 16.44 -16.67 -5.97
C TYR A 268 16.63 -18.08 -5.42
N GLU A 269 16.44 -19.08 -6.28
CA GLU A 269 16.45 -20.50 -5.91
C GLU A 269 15.48 -20.84 -4.76
N ALA A 270 16.00 -20.88 -3.53
CA ALA A 270 15.24 -21.10 -2.29
C ALA A 270 15.76 -20.17 -1.18
N TRP A 271 16.22 -18.98 -1.54
CA TRP A 271 16.67 -17.94 -0.62
C TRP A 271 15.84 -16.68 -0.83
N MET A 272 15.55 -16.00 0.27
CA MET A 272 15.00 -14.65 0.30
C MET A 272 16.02 -13.76 0.99
N VAL A 273 16.59 -12.80 0.25
CA VAL A 273 17.56 -11.83 0.75
C VAL A 273 16.90 -10.47 0.83
N ILE A 274 17.06 -9.80 1.97
CA ILE A 274 16.39 -8.55 2.27
C ILE A 274 17.46 -7.46 2.41
N TRP A 275 17.32 -6.42 1.60
CA TRP A 275 18.14 -5.23 1.62
C TRP A 275 17.31 -4.05 2.10
N VAL A 276 17.94 -3.13 2.81
CA VAL A 276 17.34 -1.88 3.27
C VAL A 276 18.28 -0.74 2.90
N MET A 277 17.70 0.37 2.44
CA MET A 277 18.43 1.60 2.22
C MET A 277 18.70 2.27 3.56
N GLU A 278 19.97 2.37 3.94
CA GLU A 278 20.38 2.99 5.21
C GLU A 278 20.46 4.50 5.10
N ASP A 279 21.08 4.99 4.03
CA ASP A 279 21.21 6.41 3.72
C ASP A 279 20.54 6.66 2.38
N TYR A 280 19.41 7.38 2.42
CA TYR A 280 18.58 7.64 1.25
C TYR A 280 19.20 8.67 0.30
N GLU A 281 20.00 9.60 0.83
CA GLU A 281 20.65 10.64 0.04
C GLU A 281 21.90 10.11 -0.66
N LYS A 282 22.63 9.21 0.00
CA LYS A 282 23.80 8.55 -0.58
C LYS A 282 23.47 7.29 -1.38
N GLU A 283 22.22 6.84 -1.34
CA GLU A 283 21.76 5.59 -1.95
C GLU A 283 22.54 4.36 -1.44
N GLU A 284 22.89 4.35 -0.14
CA GLU A 284 23.65 3.26 0.49
C GLU A 284 22.71 2.14 0.97
N TRP A 285 23.05 0.90 0.59
CA TRP A 285 22.26 -0.29 0.89
C TRP A 285 22.98 -1.22 1.85
N ARG A 286 22.20 -1.86 2.74
CA ARG A 286 22.69 -2.92 3.62
C ARG A 286 21.79 -4.14 3.54
N MET A 287 22.41 -5.32 3.44
CA MET A 287 21.72 -6.59 3.61
C MET A 287 21.40 -6.79 5.09
N VAL A 288 20.11 -6.91 5.42
CA VAL A 288 19.63 -7.02 6.80
C VAL A 288 19.22 -8.45 7.19
N ASP A 289 18.84 -9.27 6.22
CA ASP A 289 18.44 -10.65 6.48
C ASP A 289 18.62 -11.55 5.25
N LYS A 290 18.82 -12.83 5.50
CA LYS A 290 18.89 -13.89 4.50
C LYS A 290 18.18 -15.14 5.01
N VAL A 291 17.01 -15.41 4.45
CA VAL A 291 16.08 -16.44 4.89
C VAL A 291 16.07 -17.62 3.92
N SER A 292 16.20 -18.83 4.46
CA SER A 292 16.03 -20.06 3.69
C SER A 292 14.54 -20.36 3.49
N LEU A 293 14.14 -20.54 2.24
CA LEU A 293 12.78 -20.90 1.83
C LEU A 293 12.60 -22.41 1.63
N ARG A 294 13.57 -23.23 2.06
CA ARG A 294 13.53 -24.69 1.86
C ARG A 294 12.29 -25.35 2.45
N CYS A 295 11.81 -24.86 3.60
CA CYS A 295 10.59 -25.36 4.25
C CYS A 295 9.33 -25.14 3.40
N ILE A 296 9.34 -24.13 2.52
CA ILE A 296 8.24 -23.82 1.62
C ILE A 296 8.66 -23.93 0.15
N ARG A 297 9.66 -24.78 -0.16
CA ARG A 297 10.29 -24.86 -1.48
C ARG A 297 9.29 -25.07 -2.62
N GLY A 298 8.27 -25.90 -2.39
CA GLY A 298 7.21 -26.16 -3.37
C GLY A 298 6.35 -24.93 -3.70
N MET A 299 6.30 -23.95 -2.79
CA MET A 299 5.53 -22.72 -2.95
C MET A 299 6.36 -21.59 -3.57
N VAL A 300 7.70 -21.68 -3.52
CA VAL A 300 8.61 -20.60 -3.96
C VAL A 300 8.27 -20.04 -5.33
N PRO A 301 7.98 -20.83 -6.40
CA PRO A 301 7.66 -20.27 -7.72
C PRO A 301 6.47 -19.30 -7.71
N GLY A 302 5.57 -19.39 -6.73
CA GLY A 302 4.38 -18.57 -6.61
C GLY A 302 4.33 -17.64 -5.40
N ILE A 303 5.42 -17.46 -4.63
CA ILE A 303 5.42 -16.51 -3.49
C ILE A 303 5.71 -15.06 -3.93
N PHE A 304 5.03 -14.13 -3.28
CA PHE A 304 5.13 -12.69 -3.47
C PHE A 304 5.16 -12.00 -2.11
N PRO A 305 6.23 -11.29 -1.75
CA PRO A 305 6.23 -10.45 -0.57
C PRO A 305 5.23 -9.29 -0.68
N ILE A 306 4.49 -9.04 0.40
CA ILE A 306 3.41 -8.04 0.44
C ILE A 306 3.76 -6.89 1.40
N SER A 307 4.20 -7.24 2.61
CA SER A 307 4.53 -6.28 3.67
C SER A 307 5.55 -6.88 4.61
N GLN A 308 6.29 -6.03 5.31
CA GLN A 308 7.27 -6.47 6.29
C GLN A 308 7.51 -5.40 7.36
N ASN A 309 8.06 -5.85 8.48
CA ASN A 309 8.71 -5.02 9.49
C ASN A 309 9.87 -5.81 10.13
N ASP A 310 10.46 -5.27 11.19
CA ASP A 310 11.56 -5.88 11.94
C ASP A 310 11.22 -7.27 12.52
N ASN A 311 9.93 -7.60 12.69
CA ASN A 311 9.50 -8.85 13.31
C ASN A 311 8.92 -9.87 12.32
N TYR A 312 8.28 -9.41 11.24
CA TYR A 312 7.44 -10.24 10.37
C TYR A 312 7.66 -9.92 8.89
N VAL A 313 7.53 -10.94 8.04
CA VAL A 313 7.43 -10.79 6.58
C VAL A 313 6.17 -11.51 6.12
N TYR A 314 5.27 -10.79 5.45
CA TYR A 314 4.05 -11.35 4.89
C TYR A 314 4.28 -11.71 3.42
N LEU A 315 3.97 -12.95 3.07
CA LEU A 315 4.00 -13.44 1.70
C LEU A 315 2.60 -13.89 1.28
N ALA A 316 2.22 -13.63 0.03
CA ALA A 316 1.06 -14.24 -0.59
C ALA A 316 1.52 -15.23 -1.66
N THR A 317 0.73 -16.28 -1.82
CA THR A 317 0.79 -17.17 -2.97
C THR A 317 -0.48 -17.03 -3.80
N HIS A 318 -0.69 -17.93 -4.75
CA HIS A 318 -1.98 -17.98 -5.43
C HIS A 318 -3.15 -18.27 -4.48
N LYS A 319 -2.91 -19.04 -3.41
CA LYS A 319 -3.99 -19.57 -2.56
C LYS A 319 -3.83 -19.28 -1.07
N GLN A 320 -2.64 -18.87 -0.63
CA GLN A 320 -2.32 -18.73 0.80
C GLN A 320 -1.72 -17.36 1.12
N VAL A 321 -1.92 -16.92 2.35
CA VAL A 321 -1.16 -15.84 2.99
C VAL A 321 -0.33 -16.46 4.10
N LEU A 322 0.98 -16.27 4.03
CA LEU A 322 1.96 -16.76 4.98
C LEU A 322 2.59 -15.59 5.75
N VAL A 323 2.98 -15.85 6.99
CA VAL A 323 3.80 -14.96 7.79
C VAL A 323 5.07 -15.69 8.20
N TYR A 324 6.22 -15.08 7.91
CA TYR A 324 7.50 -15.46 8.48
C TYR A 324 7.77 -14.61 9.71
N GLN A 325 8.03 -15.26 10.84
CA GLN A 325 8.47 -14.59 12.07
C GLN A 325 10.00 -14.58 12.11
N ARG A 326 10.62 -13.40 12.06
CA ARG A 326 12.08 -13.25 11.98
C ARG A 326 12.79 -13.77 13.22
N ASN A 327 12.26 -13.45 14.41
CA ASN A 327 12.87 -13.82 15.70
C ASN A 327 12.88 -15.34 15.93
N SER A 328 11.75 -16.01 15.67
CA SER A 328 11.62 -17.46 15.87
C SER A 328 12.01 -18.28 14.64
N ARG A 329 12.16 -17.63 13.47
CA ARG A 329 12.39 -18.25 12.16
C ARG A 329 11.30 -19.26 11.75
N VAL A 330 10.07 -19.04 12.21
CA VAL A 330 8.92 -19.91 11.95
C VAL A 330 8.03 -19.35 10.85
N TRP A 331 7.54 -20.24 9.99
CA TRP A 331 6.49 -19.96 9.02
C TRP A 331 5.13 -20.30 9.62
N LYS A 332 4.16 -19.40 9.45
CA LYS A 332 2.77 -19.60 9.85
C LYS A 332 1.86 -19.33 8.66
N GLU A 333 0.99 -20.28 8.33
CA GLU A 333 -0.12 -20.02 7.43
C GLU A 333 -1.18 -19.21 8.18
N MET A 334 -1.55 -18.06 7.63
CA MET A 334 -2.56 -17.18 8.22
C MET A 334 -3.92 -17.34 7.56
N PHE A 335 -3.93 -17.58 6.25
CA PHE A 335 -5.15 -17.69 5.46
C PHE A 335 -4.92 -18.60 4.26
N SER A 336 -5.93 -19.38 3.89
CA SER A 336 -5.97 -20.17 2.66
C SER A 336 -7.37 -20.16 2.04
N VAL A 337 -7.44 -20.03 0.72
CA VAL A 337 -8.70 -20.14 -0.04
C VAL A 337 -8.94 -21.61 -0.39
N LYS A 338 -10.12 -22.12 -0.02
CA LYS A 338 -10.53 -23.51 -0.28
C LYS A 338 -10.99 -23.73 -1.72
N ASP A 339 -11.68 -22.76 -2.31
CA ASP A 339 -12.21 -22.85 -3.67
C ASP A 339 -11.23 -22.32 -4.72
N SER A 340 -11.48 -22.65 -5.98
CA SER A 340 -10.69 -22.16 -7.12
C SER A 340 -10.93 -20.66 -7.34
N SER A 341 -10.37 -19.80 -6.48
CA SER A 341 -10.27 -18.36 -6.75
C SER A 341 -9.79 -18.12 -8.18
N THR A 342 -10.45 -17.20 -8.88
CA THR A 342 -10.13 -16.88 -10.28
C THR A 342 -8.84 -16.08 -10.40
N LEU A 343 -8.48 -15.32 -9.35
CA LEU A 343 -7.27 -14.49 -9.31
C LEU A 343 -6.32 -14.90 -8.17
N PRO A 344 -5.00 -14.91 -8.41
CA PRO A 344 -4.02 -15.16 -7.36
C PRO A 344 -4.11 -14.10 -6.24
N LEU A 345 -4.04 -14.53 -4.96
CA LEU A 345 -4.13 -13.60 -3.82
C LEU A 345 -3.06 -12.50 -3.82
N TRP A 346 -1.86 -12.80 -4.34
CA TRP A 346 -0.79 -11.82 -4.42
C TRP A 346 -1.12 -10.61 -5.31
N PHE A 347 -2.03 -10.77 -6.27
CA PHE A 347 -2.46 -9.69 -7.15
C PHE A 347 -3.33 -8.66 -6.42
N SER A 348 -4.00 -9.09 -5.35
CA SER A 348 -5.00 -8.32 -4.64
C SER A 348 -4.65 -8.05 -3.17
N ALA A 349 -3.43 -8.40 -2.78
CA ALA A 349 -2.91 -8.18 -1.44
C ALA A 349 -2.12 -6.87 -1.37
N HIS A 350 -2.40 -6.08 -0.34
CA HIS A 350 -1.76 -4.80 -0.09
C HIS A 350 -1.30 -4.70 1.36
N ALA A 351 -0.12 -4.13 1.58
CA ALA A 351 0.30 -3.70 2.90
C ALA A 351 -0.73 -2.71 3.47
N PHE A 352 -1.18 -2.94 4.70
CA PHE A 352 -2.23 -2.16 5.33
C PHE A 352 -1.86 -1.85 6.78
N ARG A 353 -2.33 -0.72 7.30
CA ARG A 353 -2.16 -0.34 8.72
C ARG A 353 -3.38 0.47 9.16
N SER A 354 -3.59 0.57 10.48
CA SER A 354 -4.69 1.39 10.97
C SER A 354 -4.37 2.88 10.89
N THR A 355 -5.37 3.70 10.59
CA THR A 355 -5.19 5.14 10.48
C THR A 355 -6.48 5.89 10.79
N LEU A 356 -6.34 7.06 11.41
CA LEU A 356 -7.43 8.03 11.61
C LEU A 356 -7.41 9.14 10.56
N PHE A 357 -6.61 8.96 9.51
CA PHE A 357 -6.48 9.91 8.42
C PHE A 357 -7.82 10.15 7.71
N SER A 358 -8.20 11.43 7.54
CA SER A 358 -9.45 11.78 6.87
C SER A 358 -9.31 11.81 5.34
N CYS A 359 -10.37 11.42 4.64
CA CYS A 359 -10.40 11.48 3.19
C CYS A 359 -10.76 12.86 2.62
N HIS A 360 -11.14 13.83 3.46
CA HIS A 360 -11.78 15.07 3.01
C HIS A 360 -10.83 16.24 2.79
#